data_AF-A0A6A7L7C5-F1
#
_entry.id   AF-A0A6A7L7C5-F1
#
_cell.length_a   1.000
_cell.length_b   1.000
_cell.length_c   1.000
_cell.angle_alpha   90.00
_cell.angle_beta   90.00
_cell.angle_gamma   90.00
#
_symmetry.space_group_name_H-M   'P 1'
#
loop_
_entity.id
_entity.type
_entity.pdbx_description
1 polymer ?
#
loop_
_entity_poly.entity_id
_entity_poly.type
_entity_poly.pdbx_seq_one_letter_code
_entity_poly.pdbx_strand_id
1 'polypeptide(L)'
;MDPSRAARVTVILAALFALFFPSSIAGVISLPLERAAIILNVVAFAALLLLGRCYGSRLQAIVGLAVIAWLSALTLLSPQTRLAPGLVATFIGLALMLATNARGVTYPQGTKRTLACINVFAFTVGTALFFNVQWADQLIRTYYSAFYPGLLVSMLDWYDKPVLTFATHSVAGFFYYLFFYLNFRAYVVTGSRAGLAAAIGHIALGLALRSTTGWILMTLAAAQLAVALWRRHGRQLAWVPLLAPALMVGVVVLEMERLAASIEPVREVLIGTEVSGLLARYSERGMLGGNLRYLRDSPFSPLGFNYGLDQDLFYGDSGLIQLMLRGSLPLVLLVYGGLYGFLRANLRSQSDVRWLYLVILAFEVGYVPLFRFRFTSFLPFMIVYLNDLATVRAAASRPHDHA
;
A
#
# COMPACT_ATOMS: atom_id res chain seq x y z
N MET A 1 -5.63 8.54 -30.60
CA MET A 1 -4.37 8.49 -29.82
C MET A 1 -3.79 7.09 -29.97
N ASP A 2 -2.47 6.96 -30.19
CA ASP A 2 -1.80 5.65 -30.20
C ASP A 2 -2.04 4.93 -28.84
N PRO A 3 -2.55 3.68 -28.83
CA PRO A 3 -2.78 2.92 -27.60
C PRO A 3 -1.55 2.83 -26.69
N SER A 4 -0.35 2.75 -27.28
CA SER A 4 0.89 2.69 -26.51
C SER A 4 1.12 3.99 -25.73
N ARG A 5 0.90 5.15 -26.38
CA ARG A 5 0.98 6.46 -25.75
C ARG A 5 -0.09 6.64 -24.68
N ALA A 6 -1.32 6.20 -24.97
CA ALA A 6 -2.44 6.26 -24.03
C ALA A 6 -2.11 5.53 -22.73
N ALA A 7 -1.65 4.28 -22.82
CA ALA A 7 -1.30 3.48 -21.66
C ALA A 7 -0.20 4.13 -20.81
N ARG A 8 0.86 4.65 -21.45
CA ARG A 8 1.96 5.35 -20.76
C ARG A 8 1.46 6.55 -19.97
N VAL A 9 0.65 7.41 -20.60
CA VAL A 9 0.09 8.60 -19.95
C VAL A 9 -0.81 8.21 -18.79
N THR A 10 -1.72 7.24 -18.98
CA THR A 10 -2.62 6.78 -17.92
C THR A 10 -1.85 6.21 -16.73
N VAL A 11 -0.78 5.43 -16.95
CA VAL A 11 0.05 4.89 -15.87
C VAL A 11 0.70 6.00 -15.04
N ILE A 12 1.23 7.05 -15.66
CA ILE A 12 1.84 8.18 -14.95
C ILE A 12 0.78 8.98 -14.21
N LEU A 13 -0.33 9.32 -14.87
CA LEU A 13 -1.42 10.07 -14.25
C LEU A 13 -2.03 9.31 -13.07
N ALA A 14 -2.19 7.99 -13.16
CA ALA A 14 -2.68 7.16 -12.07
C ALA A 14 -1.73 7.17 -10.86
N ALA A 15 -0.40 7.17 -11.08
CA ALA A 15 0.57 7.30 -10.00
C ALA A 15 0.54 8.68 -9.33
N LEU A 16 0.44 9.76 -10.12
CA LEU A 16 0.33 11.11 -9.58
C LEU A 16 -1.00 11.29 -8.82
N PHE A 17 -2.10 10.78 -9.37
CA PHE A 17 -3.40 10.74 -8.71
C PHE A 17 -3.33 9.97 -7.38
N ALA A 18 -2.76 8.77 -7.37
CA ALA A 18 -2.59 7.96 -6.17
C ALA A 18 -1.89 8.71 -5.02
N LEU A 19 -0.88 9.51 -5.35
CA LEU A 19 -0.03 10.16 -4.37
C LEU A 19 -0.51 11.56 -3.99
N PHE A 20 -1.02 12.34 -4.94
CA PHE A 20 -1.26 13.76 -4.72
C PHE A 20 -2.74 14.12 -4.62
N PHE A 21 -3.67 13.25 -5.02
CA PHE A 21 -5.09 13.56 -4.92
C PHE A 21 -5.50 13.81 -3.45
N PRO A 22 -6.15 14.95 -3.15
CA PRO A 22 -6.50 15.34 -1.79
C PRO A 22 -7.61 14.44 -1.23
N SER A 23 -7.65 14.32 0.09
CA SER A 23 -8.72 13.63 0.81
C SER A 23 -9.49 14.53 1.78
N SER A 24 -9.04 15.77 1.96
CA SER A 24 -9.72 16.78 2.77
C SER A 24 -9.72 18.15 2.09
N ILE A 25 -10.62 19.01 2.58
CA ILE A 25 -10.65 20.44 2.24
C ILE A 25 -10.58 21.19 3.57
N ALA A 26 -9.58 22.05 3.74
CA ALA A 26 -9.32 22.79 4.98
C ALA A 26 -9.29 21.88 6.22
N GLY A 27 -8.68 20.70 6.11
CA GLY A 27 -8.56 19.73 7.20
C GLY A 27 -9.79 18.88 7.51
N VAL A 28 -10.91 19.12 6.83
CA VAL A 28 -12.12 18.31 6.98
C VAL A 28 -12.19 17.23 5.91
N ILE A 29 -12.36 15.97 6.33
CA ILE A 29 -12.53 14.83 5.41
C ILE A 29 -13.69 15.13 4.46
N SER A 30 -13.41 15.07 3.15
CA SER A 30 -14.36 15.49 2.12
C SER A 30 -14.96 14.28 1.40
N LEU A 31 -16.24 13.99 1.67
CA LEU A 31 -16.99 12.94 0.98
C LEU A 31 -17.03 13.14 -0.55
N PRO A 32 -17.19 14.36 -1.10
CA PRO A 32 -17.08 14.57 -2.55
C PRO A 32 -15.72 14.16 -3.12
N LEU A 33 -14.61 14.48 -2.43
CA LEU A 33 -13.28 14.06 -2.86
C LEU A 33 -13.11 12.55 -2.79
N GLU A 34 -13.59 11.88 -1.73
CA GLU A 34 -13.54 10.42 -1.64
C GLU A 34 -14.31 9.74 -2.78
N ARG A 35 -15.51 10.22 -3.10
CA ARG A 35 -16.31 9.73 -4.24
C ARG A 35 -15.58 9.96 -5.56
N ALA A 36 -15.03 11.17 -5.76
CA ALA A 36 -14.24 11.48 -6.95
C ALA A 36 -13.02 10.56 -7.06
N ALA A 37 -12.34 10.25 -5.96
CA ALA A 37 -11.19 9.37 -5.96
C ALA A 37 -11.56 7.93 -6.38
N ILE A 38 -12.68 7.41 -5.88
CA ILE A 38 -13.18 6.08 -6.28
C ILE A 38 -13.51 6.07 -7.78
N ILE A 39 -14.23 7.09 -8.27
CA ILE A 39 -14.59 7.20 -9.69
C ILE A 39 -13.34 7.33 -10.57
N LEU A 40 -12.38 8.18 -10.19
CA LEU A 40 -11.14 8.36 -10.93
C LEU A 40 -10.29 7.09 -10.98
N ASN A 41 -10.28 6.29 -9.90
CA ASN A 41 -9.63 4.97 -9.90
C ASN A 41 -10.31 4.02 -10.91
N VAL A 42 -11.65 3.98 -10.96
CA VAL A 42 -12.40 3.21 -11.98
C VAL A 42 -12.08 3.69 -13.39
N VAL A 43 -12.08 5.01 -13.60
CA VAL A 43 -11.76 5.64 -14.89
C VAL A 43 -10.33 5.32 -15.32
N ALA A 44 -9.36 5.31 -14.41
CA ALA A 44 -7.98 4.97 -14.72
C ALA A 44 -7.85 3.55 -15.28
N PHE A 45 -8.48 2.56 -14.65
CA PHE A 45 -8.48 1.18 -15.16
C PHE A 45 -9.30 1.02 -16.44
N ALA A 46 -10.46 1.67 -16.55
CA ALA A 46 -11.23 1.69 -17.78
C ALA A 46 -10.42 2.30 -18.94
N ALA A 47 -9.68 3.38 -18.71
CA ALA A 47 -8.81 4.00 -19.70
C ALA A 47 -7.64 3.08 -20.12
N LEU A 48 -7.04 2.34 -19.19
CA LEU A 48 -6.01 1.34 -19.53
C LEU A 48 -6.58 0.23 -20.44
N LEU A 49 -7.79 -0.25 -20.16
CA LEU A 49 -8.46 -1.26 -20.98
C LEU A 49 -8.87 -0.73 -22.36
N LEU A 50 -9.64 0.36 -22.39
CA LEU A 50 -10.28 0.86 -23.61
C LEU A 50 -9.32 1.65 -24.51
N LEU A 51 -8.56 2.58 -23.93
CA LEU A 51 -7.65 3.45 -24.68
C LEU A 51 -6.25 2.82 -24.81
N GLY A 52 -5.76 2.21 -23.73
CA GLY A 52 -4.46 1.55 -23.68
C GLY A 52 -4.44 0.14 -24.27
N ARG A 53 -5.60 -0.47 -24.54
CA ARG A 53 -5.75 -1.87 -24.99
C ARG A 53 -5.01 -2.88 -24.10
N CYS A 54 -4.90 -2.58 -22.81
CA CYS A 54 -4.17 -3.38 -21.83
C CYS A 54 -5.04 -4.51 -21.28
N TYR A 55 -5.47 -5.45 -22.13
CA TYR A 55 -6.36 -6.54 -21.74
C TYR A 55 -5.61 -7.69 -21.04
N GLY A 56 -6.10 -8.09 -19.88
CA GLY A 56 -5.68 -9.28 -19.13
C GLY A 56 -6.16 -10.58 -19.74
N SER A 57 -5.92 -11.68 -19.02
CA SER A 57 -6.40 -12.99 -19.46
C SER A 57 -7.92 -13.11 -19.28
N ARG A 58 -8.57 -13.94 -20.11
CA ARG A 58 -10.01 -14.24 -19.95
C ARG A 58 -10.34 -14.73 -18.55
N LEU A 59 -9.47 -15.54 -17.96
CA LEU A 59 -9.63 -16.04 -16.59
C LEU A 59 -9.68 -14.90 -15.57
N GLN A 60 -8.83 -13.89 -15.68
CA GLN A 60 -8.84 -12.76 -14.75
C GLN A 60 -10.09 -11.90 -14.88
N ALA A 61 -10.57 -11.69 -16.10
CA ALA A 61 -11.85 -11.02 -16.34
C ALA A 61 -13.01 -11.81 -15.72
N ILE A 62 -13.02 -13.14 -15.87
CA ILE A 62 -14.02 -14.02 -15.24
C ILE A 62 -13.93 -13.92 -13.72
N VAL A 63 -12.74 -13.93 -13.12
CA VAL A 63 -12.58 -13.77 -11.67
C VAL A 63 -13.11 -12.40 -11.21
N GLY A 64 -12.80 -11.32 -11.93
CA GLY A 64 -13.34 -9.98 -11.63
C GLY A 64 -14.87 -9.93 -11.70
N LEU A 65 -15.47 -10.53 -12.73
CA LEU A 65 -16.93 -10.64 -12.86
C LEU A 65 -17.54 -11.54 -11.76
N ALA A 66 -16.86 -12.64 -11.40
CA ALA A 66 -17.30 -13.54 -10.34
C ALA A 66 -17.33 -12.83 -8.98
N VAL A 67 -16.36 -11.95 -8.68
CA VAL A 67 -16.37 -11.11 -7.48
C VAL A 67 -17.64 -10.25 -7.42
N ILE A 68 -17.98 -9.57 -8.53
CA ILE A 68 -19.18 -8.72 -8.59
C ILE A 68 -20.45 -9.56 -8.48
N ALA A 69 -20.56 -10.64 -9.26
CA ALA A 69 -21.73 -11.51 -9.25
C ALA A 69 -21.96 -12.14 -7.88
N TRP A 70 -20.89 -12.60 -7.23
CA TRP A 70 -20.94 -13.17 -5.88
C TRP A 70 -21.44 -12.15 -4.86
N LEU A 71 -20.86 -10.95 -4.83
CA LEU A 71 -21.29 -9.90 -3.92
C LEU A 71 -22.74 -9.47 -4.18
N SER A 72 -23.16 -9.35 -5.44
CA SER A 72 -24.54 -9.03 -5.79
C SER A 72 -25.51 -10.10 -5.31
N ALA A 73 -25.20 -11.39 -5.52
CA ALA A 73 -26.03 -12.49 -5.02
C ALA A 73 -26.17 -12.44 -3.50
N LEU A 74 -25.06 -12.24 -2.78
CA LEU A 74 -25.08 -12.14 -1.32
C LEU A 74 -25.78 -10.87 -0.81
N THR A 75 -25.75 -9.78 -1.59
CA THR A 75 -26.50 -8.55 -1.25
C THR A 75 -28.00 -8.82 -1.23
N LEU A 76 -28.50 -9.65 -2.16
CA LEU A 76 -29.92 -10.03 -2.24
C LEU A 76 -30.33 -11.00 -1.13
N LEU A 77 -29.40 -11.84 -0.67
CA LEU A 77 -29.63 -12.81 0.40
C LEU A 77 -29.37 -12.24 1.81
N SER A 78 -28.74 -11.07 1.89
CA SER A 78 -28.37 -10.45 3.15
C SER A 78 -29.62 -9.93 3.88
N PRO A 79 -29.73 -10.11 5.20
CA PRO A 79 -30.80 -9.52 6.00
C PRO A 79 -30.67 -7.98 6.12
N GLN A 80 -29.55 -7.42 5.68
CA GLN A 80 -29.26 -6.00 5.74
C GLN A 80 -29.85 -5.28 4.52
N THR A 81 -30.47 -4.12 4.72
CA THR A 81 -31.18 -3.40 3.64
C THR A 81 -30.46 -2.16 3.13
N ARG A 82 -29.40 -1.71 3.82
CA ARG A 82 -28.71 -0.46 3.50
C ARG A 82 -27.54 -0.69 2.55
N LEU A 83 -27.74 -0.41 1.27
CA LEU A 83 -26.70 -0.53 0.24
C LEU A 83 -25.54 0.47 0.46
N ALA A 84 -24.30 0.02 0.22
CA ALA A 84 -23.09 0.84 0.19
C ALA A 84 -22.63 1.13 -1.25
N PRO A 85 -23.13 2.20 -1.91
CA PRO A 85 -22.82 2.44 -3.32
C PRO A 85 -21.33 2.72 -3.60
N GLY A 86 -20.61 3.37 -2.68
CA GLY A 86 -19.16 3.59 -2.82
C GLY A 86 -18.35 2.29 -2.86
N LEU A 87 -18.84 1.26 -2.18
CA LEU A 87 -18.23 -0.06 -2.16
C LEU A 87 -18.44 -0.80 -3.50
N VAL A 88 -19.64 -0.68 -4.08
CA VAL A 88 -19.92 -1.22 -5.43
C VAL A 88 -18.90 -0.67 -6.42
N ALA A 89 -18.71 0.64 -6.44
CA ALA A 89 -17.72 1.28 -7.32
C ALA A 89 -16.27 0.83 -7.00
N THR A 90 -15.93 0.61 -5.73
CA THR A 90 -14.62 0.10 -5.31
C THR A 90 -14.36 -1.31 -5.86
N PHE A 91 -15.33 -2.22 -5.76
CA PHE A 91 -15.20 -3.57 -6.31
C PHE A 91 -15.25 -3.59 -7.85
N ILE A 92 -16.00 -2.68 -8.49
CA ILE A 92 -15.90 -2.48 -9.95
C ILE A 92 -14.47 -2.08 -10.33
N GLY A 93 -13.87 -1.13 -9.59
CA GLY A 93 -12.47 -0.76 -9.78
C GLY A 93 -11.51 -1.94 -9.62
N LEU A 94 -11.73 -2.78 -8.61
CA LEU A 94 -10.96 -4.02 -8.41
C LEU A 94 -11.14 -5.00 -9.56
N ALA A 95 -12.38 -5.24 -10.03
CA ALA A 95 -12.65 -6.14 -11.14
C ALA A 95 -11.98 -5.66 -12.45
N LEU A 96 -12.02 -4.35 -12.73
CA LEU A 96 -11.32 -3.74 -13.85
C LEU A 96 -9.80 -3.85 -13.71
N MET A 97 -9.26 -3.64 -12.50
CA MET A 97 -7.84 -3.86 -12.20
C MET A 97 -7.44 -5.29 -12.54
N LEU A 98 -8.18 -6.30 -12.05
CA LEU A 98 -7.89 -7.71 -12.34
C LEU A 98 -7.92 -8.00 -13.83
N ALA A 99 -8.85 -7.39 -14.58
CA ALA A 99 -8.95 -7.53 -16.03
C ALA A 99 -7.85 -6.81 -16.83
N THR A 100 -6.96 -6.03 -16.20
CA THR A 100 -5.93 -5.22 -16.86
C THR A 100 -4.58 -5.94 -16.93
N ASN A 101 -3.86 -5.78 -18.05
CA ASN A 101 -2.48 -6.24 -18.21
C ASN A 101 -1.58 -5.16 -18.84
N ALA A 102 -0.75 -4.55 -18.01
CA ALA A 102 0.24 -3.53 -18.36
C ALA A 102 1.64 -4.12 -18.65
N ARG A 103 1.82 -5.44 -18.77
CA ARG A 103 3.14 -6.08 -19.00
C ARG A 103 3.86 -5.63 -20.26
N GLY A 104 3.09 -5.27 -21.29
CA GLY A 104 3.58 -4.78 -22.58
C GLY A 104 3.89 -3.28 -22.60
N VAL A 105 3.47 -2.53 -21.58
CA VAL A 105 3.73 -1.09 -21.50
C VAL A 105 5.18 -0.88 -21.11
N THR A 106 5.93 -0.16 -21.93
CA THR A 106 7.33 0.21 -21.68
C THR A 106 7.45 1.72 -21.65
N TYR A 107 8.05 2.29 -20.60
CA TYR A 107 8.35 3.72 -20.58
C TYR A 107 9.53 4.09 -19.68
N PRO A 108 10.76 3.59 -19.98
CA PRO A 108 11.85 3.60 -19.03
C PRO A 108 12.24 4.99 -18.53
N GLN A 109 12.25 6.00 -19.41
CA GLN A 109 12.61 7.36 -19.00
C GLN A 109 11.49 8.04 -18.20
N GLY A 110 10.23 7.87 -18.62
CA GLY A 110 9.09 8.48 -17.95
C GLY A 110 8.87 7.93 -16.55
N THR A 111 8.95 6.61 -16.39
CA THR A 111 8.82 5.96 -15.08
C THR A 111 9.97 6.31 -14.14
N LYS A 112 11.22 6.37 -14.64
CA LYS A 112 12.38 6.86 -13.86
C LYS A 112 12.23 8.31 -13.40
N ARG A 113 11.87 9.23 -14.31
CA ARG A 113 11.65 10.65 -13.97
C ARG A 113 10.54 10.82 -12.95
N THR A 114 9.43 10.10 -13.14
CA THR A 114 8.29 10.13 -12.22
C THR A 114 8.68 9.62 -10.83
N LEU A 115 9.40 8.49 -10.74
CA LEU A 115 9.89 7.99 -9.44
C LEU A 115 10.87 8.98 -8.79
N ALA A 116 11.73 9.63 -9.56
CA ALA A 116 12.62 10.66 -9.03
C ALA A 116 11.82 11.85 -8.46
N CYS A 117 10.78 12.33 -9.16
CA CYS A 117 9.89 13.37 -8.64
C CYS A 117 9.18 12.92 -7.35
N ILE A 118 8.69 11.68 -7.30
CA ILE A 118 8.06 11.11 -6.10
C ILE A 118 9.07 11.07 -4.94
N ASN A 119 10.30 10.63 -5.18
CA ASN A 119 11.35 10.60 -4.16
C ASN A 119 11.69 12.02 -3.66
N VAL A 120 11.87 12.99 -4.57
CA VAL A 120 12.15 14.38 -4.20
C VAL A 120 11.02 14.95 -3.36
N PHE A 121 9.76 14.75 -3.75
CA PHE A 121 8.62 15.16 -2.96
C PHE A 121 8.61 14.48 -1.58
N ALA A 122 8.74 13.16 -1.54
CA ALA A 122 8.70 12.39 -0.30
C ALA A 122 9.81 12.81 0.67
N PHE A 123 11.03 13.05 0.19
CA PHE A 123 12.13 13.51 1.03
C PHE A 123 11.97 14.96 1.44
N THR A 124 11.55 15.85 0.53
CA THR A 124 11.37 17.28 0.87
C THR A 124 10.26 17.46 1.90
N VAL A 125 9.08 16.93 1.63
CA VAL A 125 7.92 17.05 2.53
C VAL A 125 8.11 16.18 3.77
N GLY A 126 8.59 14.95 3.63
CA GLY A 126 8.78 14.05 4.78
C GLY A 126 9.82 14.58 5.77
N THR A 127 10.94 15.11 5.28
CA THR A 127 11.96 15.73 6.15
C THR A 127 11.43 17.02 6.76
N ALA A 128 10.71 17.84 5.99
CA ALA A 128 10.09 19.06 6.50
C ALA A 128 9.04 18.77 7.60
N LEU A 129 8.25 17.71 7.47
CA LEU A 129 7.33 17.25 8.53
C LEU A 129 8.10 16.78 9.77
N PHE A 130 9.16 16.00 9.60
CA PHE A 130 9.98 15.51 10.72
C PHE A 130 10.63 16.65 11.52
N PHE A 131 10.99 17.75 10.87
CA PHE A 131 11.53 18.95 11.51
C PHE A 131 10.47 20.01 11.84
N ASN A 132 9.17 19.67 11.79
CA ASN A 132 8.07 20.59 12.12
C ASN A 132 8.07 21.90 11.33
N VAL A 133 8.42 21.83 10.05
CA VAL A 133 8.42 23.00 9.17
C VAL A 133 6.98 23.34 8.76
N GLN A 134 6.56 24.57 9.10
CA GLN A 134 5.16 25.02 9.03
C GLN A 134 4.50 24.84 7.66
N TRP A 135 5.19 25.11 6.54
CA TRP A 135 4.58 24.98 5.21
C TRP A 135 4.19 23.54 4.87
N ALA A 136 4.99 22.56 5.34
CA ALA A 136 4.73 21.15 5.09
C ALA A 136 3.54 20.68 5.94
N ASP A 137 3.50 21.09 7.21
CA ASP A 137 2.37 20.85 8.10
C ASP A 137 1.07 21.44 7.53
N GLN A 138 1.07 22.70 7.10
CA GLN A 138 -0.08 23.35 6.48
C GLN A 138 -0.55 22.66 5.20
N LEU A 139 0.39 22.27 4.33
CA LEU A 139 0.08 21.51 3.12
C LEU A 139 -0.64 20.20 3.46
N ILE A 140 -0.11 19.44 4.43
CA ILE A 140 -0.68 18.15 4.81
C ILE A 140 -2.04 18.31 5.50
N ARG A 141 -2.15 19.20 6.49
CA ARG A 141 -3.40 19.45 7.21
C ARG A 141 -4.51 19.99 6.32
N THR A 142 -4.19 20.81 5.33
CA THR A 142 -5.23 21.40 4.48
C THR A 142 -5.87 20.34 3.58
N TYR A 143 -5.04 19.52 2.93
CA TYR A 143 -5.47 18.70 1.79
C TYR A 143 -5.56 17.20 2.06
N TYR A 144 -5.00 16.72 3.18
CA TYR A 144 -5.01 15.30 3.50
C TYR A 144 -5.59 15.06 4.90
N SER A 145 -6.50 14.09 4.97
CA SER A 145 -7.00 13.51 6.22
C SER A 145 -7.54 12.11 5.92
N ALA A 146 -7.64 11.26 6.92
CA ALA A 146 -8.13 9.89 6.79
C ALA A 146 -8.76 9.44 8.11
N PHE A 147 -9.65 8.45 8.11
CA PHE A 147 -10.10 7.90 9.39
C PHE A 147 -11.30 8.64 9.92
N TYR A 148 -10.96 9.55 10.81
CA TYR A 148 -11.84 10.30 11.64
C TYR A 148 -11.17 11.66 11.92
N PRO A 149 -11.96 12.69 12.25
CA PRO A 149 -11.42 13.98 12.66
C PRO A 149 -10.46 13.79 13.85
N GLY A 150 -9.23 14.28 13.71
CA GLY A 150 -8.19 14.18 14.76
C GLY A 150 -7.11 13.12 14.53
N LEU A 151 -7.31 12.16 13.61
CA LEU A 151 -6.25 11.16 13.33
C LEU A 151 -4.97 11.83 12.83
N LEU A 152 -5.06 12.68 11.81
CA LEU A 152 -3.87 13.38 11.29
C LEU A 152 -3.23 14.28 12.36
N VAL A 153 -4.05 15.01 13.12
CA VAL A 153 -3.61 15.88 14.22
C VAL A 153 -2.76 15.08 15.20
N SER A 154 -3.24 13.90 15.62
CA SER A 154 -2.48 13.03 16.51
C SER A 154 -1.18 12.49 15.91
N MET A 155 -1.08 12.38 14.57
CA MET A 155 0.15 11.93 13.91
C MET A 155 1.21 13.03 13.84
N LEU A 156 0.77 14.26 13.55
CA LEU A 156 1.66 15.41 13.37
C LEU A 156 2.00 16.07 14.71
N ASP A 157 1.01 16.45 15.51
CA ASP A 157 1.24 17.28 16.70
C ASP A 157 1.91 16.54 17.85
N TRP A 158 1.68 15.23 17.98
CA TRP A 158 2.13 14.48 19.15
C TRP A 158 3.42 13.70 18.89
N TYR A 159 3.76 13.46 17.63
CA TYR A 159 4.84 12.53 17.27
C TYR A 159 5.67 12.94 16.05
N ASP A 160 5.37 14.09 15.43
CA ASP A 160 6.10 14.63 14.27
C ASP A 160 6.25 13.62 13.13
N LYS A 161 5.23 12.76 12.94
CA LYS A 161 5.35 11.60 12.04
C LYS A 161 5.30 12.07 10.58
N PRO A 162 6.28 11.71 9.74
CA PRO A 162 6.27 12.05 8.32
C PRO A 162 5.27 11.19 7.55
N VAL A 163 3.97 11.38 7.76
CA VAL A 163 2.91 10.55 7.13
C VAL A 163 2.64 10.90 5.67
N LEU A 164 3.22 12.00 5.16
CA LEU A 164 2.98 12.55 3.81
C LEU A 164 1.48 12.67 3.51
N THR A 165 1.08 12.37 2.26
CA THR A 165 -0.30 12.43 1.77
C THR A 165 -1.16 11.24 2.20
N PHE A 166 -0.58 10.28 2.93
CA PHE A 166 -1.28 9.07 3.38
C PHE A 166 -2.05 9.27 4.69
N ALA A 167 -1.79 10.37 5.40
CA ALA A 167 -2.43 10.80 6.65
C ALA A 167 -2.38 9.81 7.83
N THR A 168 -1.88 8.58 7.63
CA THR A 168 -1.76 7.54 8.65
C THR A 168 -0.38 6.89 8.57
N HIS A 169 0.21 6.58 9.72
CA HIS A 169 1.56 6.01 9.78
C HIS A 169 1.64 4.59 9.18
N SER A 170 0.59 3.77 9.28
CA SER A 170 0.62 2.40 8.73
C SER A 170 0.63 2.42 7.21
N VAL A 171 -0.23 3.25 6.59
CA VAL A 171 -0.26 3.40 5.13
C VAL A 171 1.02 4.07 4.64
N ALA A 172 1.51 5.11 5.32
CA ALA A 172 2.77 5.75 4.99
C ALA A 172 3.94 4.75 5.05
N GLY A 173 4.03 3.92 6.10
CA GLY A 173 5.06 2.89 6.24
C GLY A 173 5.01 1.86 5.11
N PHE A 174 3.81 1.45 4.71
CA PHE A 174 3.63 0.59 3.55
C PHE A 174 4.12 1.24 2.25
N PHE A 175 3.74 2.49 1.97
CA PHE A 175 4.21 3.20 0.77
C PHE A 175 5.71 3.48 0.79
N TYR A 176 6.30 3.85 1.93
CA TYR A 176 7.75 3.96 2.06
C TYR A 176 8.45 2.65 1.75
N TYR A 177 7.87 1.52 2.15
CA TYR A 177 8.40 0.23 1.76
C TYR A 177 8.29 -0.03 0.25
N LEU A 178 7.18 0.33 -0.38
CA LEU A 178 7.04 0.22 -1.84
C LEU A 178 8.05 1.12 -2.56
N PHE A 179 8.24 2.36 -2.11
CA PHE A 179 9.23 3.27 -2.68
C PHE A 179 10.67 2.78 -2.46
N PHE A 180 10.98 2.29 -1.26
CA PHE A 180 12.22 1.58 -0.98
C PHE A 180 12.40 0.44 -2.00
N TYR A 181 11.40 -0.41 -2.17
CA TYR A 181 11.51 -1.60 -3.02
C TYR A 181 11.79 -1.23 -4.48
N LEU A 182 11.12 -0.22 -5.04
CA LEU A 182 11.39 0.25 -6.41
C LEU A 182 12.84 0.77 -6.55
N ASN A 183 13.30 1.60 -5.63
CA ASN A 183 14.65 2.18 -5.65
C ASN A 183 15.75 1.13 -5.38
N PHE A 184 15.48 0.19 -4.47
CA PHE A 184 16.30 -0.99 -4.19
C PHE A 184 16.47 -1.85 -5.44
N ARG A 185 15.36 -2.15 -6.15
CA ARG A 185 15.41 -2.90 -7.41
C ARG A 185 16.19 -2.17 -8.49
N ALA A 186 16.11 -0.84 -8.55
CA ALA A 186 16.93 -0.03 -9.44
C ALA A 186 18.43 -0.21 -9.13
N TYR A 187 18.82 -0.14 -7.85
CA TYR A 187 20.20 -0.37 -7.43
C TYR A 187 20.68 -1.79 -7.73
N VAL A 188 19.90 -2.82 -7.38
CA VAL A 188 20.28 -4.22 -7.62
C VAL A 188 20.50 -4.50 -9.10
N VAL A 189 19.63 -3.97 -9.97
CA VAL A 189 19.69 -4.23 -11.42
C VAL A 189 20.76 -3.38 -12.12
N THR A 190 20.87 -2.11 -11.77
CA THR A 190 21.68 -1.14 -12.54
C THR A 190 22.93 -0.64 -11.82
N GLY A 191 23.06 -0.90 -10.52
CA GLY A 191 24.09 -0.29 -9.67
C GLY A 191 23.88 1.20 -9.39
N SER A 192 22.70 1.76 -9.67
CA SER A 192 22.42 3.19 -9.50
C SER A 192 22.64 3.65 -8.05
N ARG A 193 23.62 4.55 -7.85
CA ARG A 193 23.90 5.19 -6.56
C ARG A 193 22.73 6.06 -6.09
N ALA A 194 22.04 6.74 -7.02
CA ALA A 194 20.83 7.49 -6.71
C ALA A 194 19.71 6.58 -6.21
N GLY A 195 19.54 5.39 -6.82
CA GLY A 195 18.61 4.38 -6.32
C GLY A 195 18.97 3.87 -4.93
N LEU A 196 20.26 3.65 -4.65
CA LEU A 196 20.73 3.28 -3.31
C LEU A 196 20.44 4.37 -2.27
N ALA A 197 20.79 5.63 -2.58
CA ALA A 197 20.55 6.75 -1.69
C ALA A 197 19.05 6.93 -1.40
N ALA A 198 18.20 6.82 -2.43
CA ALA A 198 16.76 6.90 -2.25
C ALA A 198 16.20 5.71 -1.44
N ALA A 199 16.72 4.49 -1.63
CA ALA A 199 16.31 3.34 -0.82
C ALA A 199 16.63 3.57 0.68
N ILE A 200 17.83 4.07 0.99
CA ILE A 200 18.22 4.43 2.37
C ILE A 200 17.35 5.56 2.91
N GLY A 201 17.07 6.59 2.11
CA GLY A 201 16.21 7.70 2.51
C GLY A 201 14.79 7.25 2.91
N HIS A 202 14.20 6.31 2.16
CA HIS A 202 12.89 5.75 2.50
C HIS A 202 12.92 4.87 3.75
N ILE A 203 14.03 4.15 4.00
CA ILE A 203 14.25 3.47 5.29
C ILE A 203 14.24 4.48 6.44
N ALA A 204 14.98 5.57 6.31
CA ALA A 204 15.05 6.61 7.34
C ALA A 204 13.67 7.24 7.61
N LEU A 205 12.95 7.66 6.57
CA LEU A 205 11.59 8.20 6.71
C LEU A 205 10.61 7.19 7.34
N GLY A 206 10.68 5.92 6.92
CA GLY A 206 9.82 4.88 7.46
C GLY A 206 10.10 4.55 8.93
N LEU A 207 11.36 4.64 9.37
CA LEU A 207 11.72 4.51 10.80
C LEU A 207 11.24 5.73 11.61
N ALA A 208 11.31 6.93 11.02
CA ALA A 208 10.84 8.18 11.63
C ALA A 208 9.32 8.20 11.86
N LEU A 209 8.54 7.31 11.24
CA LEU A 209 7.11 7.15 11.53
C LEU A 209 6.81 6.63 12.95
N ARG A 210 7.80 6.04 13.64
CA ARG A 210 7.65 5.50 15.01
C ARG A 210 6.37 4.66 15.16
N SER A 211 6.23 3.65 14.30
CA SER A 211 5.07 2.76 14.28
C SER A 211 5.47 1.32 14.05
N THR A 212 4.68 0.37 14.56
CA THR A 212 4.93 -1.06 14.42
C THR A 212 5.07 -1.48 12.95
N THR A 213 4.16 -1.01 12.07
CA THR A 213 4.25 -1.28 10.64
C THR A 213 5.52 -0.69 10.04
N GLY A 214 5.86 0.57 10.36
CA GLY A 214 7.07 1.23 9.88
C GLY A 214 8.32 0.46 10.29
N TRP A 215 8.45 0.09 11.56
CA TRP A 215 9.61 -0.66 12.06
C TRP A 215 9.74 -2.04 11.44
N ILE A 216 8.65 -2.82 11.35
CA ILE A 216 8.68 -4.15 10.72
C ILE A 216 9.13 -4.04 9.26
N LEU A 217 8.48 -3.17 8.48
CA LEU A 217 8.77 -3.05 7.05
C LEU A 217 10.15 -2.43 6.79
N MET A 218 10.58 -1.45 7.58
CA MET A 218 11.90 -0.83 7.38
C MET A 218 13.04 -1.73 7.87
N THR A 219 12.82 -2.55 8.89
CA THR A 219 13.78 -3.59 9.29
C THR A 219 13.93 -4.63 8.19
N LEU A 220 12.80 -5.06 7.60
CA LEU A 220 12.80 -5.95 6.44
C LEU A 220 13.56 -5.31 5.26
N ALA A 221 13.30 -4.04 4.96
CA ALA A 221 13.99 -3.29 3.92
C ALA A 221 15.51 -3.19 4.18
N ALA A 222 15.91 -2.86 5.41
CA ALA A 222 17.31 -2.81 5.82
C ALA A 222 18.02 -4.16 5.67
N ALA A 223 17.36 -5.26 6.06
CA ALA A 223 17.88 -6.61 5.88
C ALA A 223 18.05 -6.96 4.39
N GLN A 224 17.06 -6.62 3.54
CA GLN A 224 17.18 -6.82 2.10
C GLN A 224 18.35 -6.04 1.50
N LEU A 225 18.53 -4.79 1.91
CA LEU A 225 19.62 -3.96 1.45
C LEU A 225 20.98 -4.50 1.93
N ALA A 226 21.08 -4.90 3.20
CA ALA A 226 22.28 -5.52 3.77
C ALA A 226 22.70 -6.78 3.01
N VAL A 227 21.76 -7.68 2.71
CA VAL A 227 22.03 -8.90 1.93
C VAL A 227 22.52 -8.54 0.52
N ALA A 228 21.93 -7.54 -0.13
CA ALA A 228 22.37 -7.11 -1.45
C ALA A 228 23.77 -6.47 -1.44
N LEU A 229 24.07 -5.63 -0.45
CA LEU A 229 25.39 -5.03 -0.27
C LEU A 229 26.45 -6.09 0.04
N TRP A 230 26.13 -7.07 0.90
CA TRP A 230 27.02 -8.20 1.16
C TRP A 230 27.36 -8.93 -0.13
N ARG A 231 26.36 -9.34 -0.91
CA ARG A 231 26.58 -10.08 -2.15
C ARG A 231 27.41 -9.31 -3.17
N ARG A 232 27.35 -7.97 -3.18
CA ARG A 232 28.03 -7.12 -4.16
C ARG A 232 29.42 -6.64 -3.72
N HIS A 233 29.60 -6.35 -2.44
CA HIS A 233 30.78 -5.67 -1.91
C HIS A 233 31.45 -6.41 -0.73
N GLY A 234 30.97 -7.59 -0.35
CA GLY A 234 31.47 -8.35 0.80
C GLY A 234 30.98 -7.81 2.14
N ARG A 235 31.56 -8.33 3.24
CA ARG A 235 31.10 -8.06 4.62
C ARG A 235 31.26 -6.60 5.07
N GLN A 236 32.19 -5.85 4.47
CA GLN A 236 32.60 -4.52 4.96
C GLN A 236 31.49 -3.46 4.92
N LEU A 237 30.51 -3.58 4.01
CA LEU A 237 29.41 -2.61 3.86
C LEU A 237 28.03 -3.17 4.24
N ALA A 238 27.95 -4.45 4.60
CA ALA A 238 26.68 -5.13 4.84
C ALA A 238 25.99 -4.70 6.15
N TRP A 239 26.75 -4.26 7.16
CA TRP A 239 26.22 -3.84 8.46
C TRP A 239 25.65 -2.43 8.46
N VAL A 240 26.08 -1.56 7.53
CA VAL A 240 25.70 -0.14 7.53
C VAL A 240 24.18 0.08 7.48
N PRO A 241 23.39 -0.60 6.62
CA PRO A 241 21.94 -0.45 6.61
C PRO A 241 21.25 -0.95 7.90
N LEU A 242 21.87 -1.89 8.61
CA LEU A 242 21.31 -2.47 9.84
C LEU A 242 21.53 -1.58 11.06
N LEU A 243 22.51 -0.67 11.01
CA LEU A 243 22.75 0.26 12.11
C LEU A 243 21.61 1.24 12.34
N ALA A 244 20.96 1.74 11.29
CA ALA A 244 19.89 2.72 11.47
C ALA A 244 18.68 2.12 12.23
N PRO A 245 18.16 0.93 11.86
CA PRO A 245 17.18 0.22 12.69
C PRO A 245 17.71 -0.10 14.09
N ALA A 246 18.94 -0.60 14.23
CA ALA A 246 19.50 -0.97 15.54
C ALA A 246 19.66 0.24 16.47
N LEU A 247 20.12 1.38 15.94
CA LEU A 247 20.25 2.63 16.66
C LEU A 247 18.87 3.18 17.05
N MET A 248 17.88 3.11 16.15
CA MET A 248 16.51 3.52 16.47
C MET A 248 15.88 2.62 17.53
N VAL A 249 16.10 1.30 17.49
CA VAL A 249 15.71 0.39 18.57
C VAL A 249 16.43 0.77 19.86
N GLY A 250 17.73 1.06 19.82
CA GLY A 250 18.48 1.52 20.97
C GLY A 250 17.93 2.83 21.56
N VAL A 251 17.63 3.83 20.73
CA VAL A 251 17.01 5.09 21.17
C VAL A 251 15.63 4.86 21.76
N VAL A 252 14.80 4.02 21.13
CA VAL A 252 13.49 3.65 21.68
C VAL A 252 13.67 2.96 23.02
N VAL A 253 14.57 1.99 23.15
CA VAL A 253 14.86 1.30 24.43
C VAL A 253 15.35 2.28 25.49
N LEU A 254 16.24 3.21 25.15
CA LEU A 254 16.76 4.22 26.09
C LEU A 254 15.71 5.26 26.50
N GLU A 255 14.86 5.71 25.56
CA GLU A 255 13.71 6.58 25.87
C GLU A 255 12.66 5.81 26.67
N MET A 256 12.46 4.53 26.38
CA MET A 256 11.60 3.65 27.17
C MET A 256 12.17 3.48 28.57
N GLU A 257 13.47 3.27 28.77
CA GLU A 257 14.10 3.21 30.10
C GLU A 257 13.96 4.54 30.86
N ARG A 258 14.04 5.68 30.16
CA ARG A 258 13.75 7.00 30.76
C ARG A 258 12.28 7.19 31.15
N LEU A 259 11.35 6.57 30.42
CA LEU A 259 9.92 6.52 30.75
C LEU A 259 9.56 5.36 31.72
N ALA A 260 10.40 4.35 31.88
CA ALA A 260 10.08 3.09 32.54
C ALA A 260 10.83 2.93 33.86
N ALA A 261 10.25 3.51 34.92
CA ALA A 261 10.33 2.96 36.27
C ALA A 261 9.37 1.77 36.49
N SER A 262 8.78 1.19 35.43
CA SER A 262 7.88 0.02 35.50
C SER A 262 7.92 -0.78 34.21
N ILE A 263 7.85 -2.11 34.31
CA ILE A 263 8.06 -3.11 33.23
C ILE A 263 6.88 -3.18 32.22
N GLU A 264 5.77 -2.51 32.51
CA GLU A 264 4.54 -2.51 31.70
C GLU A 264 4.64 -1.99 30.24
N PRO A 265 5.47 -0.98 29.89
CA PRO A 265 5.48 -0.38 28.55
C PRO A 265 6.00 -1.30 27.43
N VAL A 266 6.91 -2.24 27.72
CA VAL A 266 7.45 -3.19 26.71
C VAL A 266 6.38 -4.20 26.30
N ARG A 267 5.55 -4.62 27.25
CA ARG A 267 4.36 -5.43 27.01
C ARG A 267 3.33 -4.65 26.18
N GLU A 268 3.13 -3.37 26.46
CA GLU A 268 2.21 -2.49 25.72
C GLU A 268 2.63 -2.24 24.26
N VAL A 269 3.92 -2.23 23.93
CA VAL A 269 4.37 -2.02 22.54
C VAL A 269 4.43 -3.32 21.72
N LEU A 270 4.74 -4.46 22.34
CA LEU A 270 4.84 -5.77 21.68
C LEU A 270 3.51 -6.54 21.64
N ILE A 271 2.71 -6.46 22.71
CA ILE A 271 1.41 -7.15 22.85
C ILE A 271 0.25 -6.18 22.58
N GLY A 272 0.48 -4.89 22.82
CA GLY A 272 -0.52 -3.83 22.71
C GLY A 272 -1.13 -3.47 24.07
N THR A 273 -1.60 -2.22 24.21
CA THR A 273 -2.68 -1.95 25.18
C THR A 273 -3.95 -2.67 24.70
N GLU A 274 -5.01 -2.78 25.51
CA GLU A 274 -6.30 -3.34 25.06
C GLU A 274 -6.83 -2.65 23.77
N VAL A 275 -6.29 -1.49 23.40
CA VAL A 275 -6.76 -0.63 22.28
C VAL A 275 -5.72 -0.50 21.14
N SER A 276 -4.41 -0.57 21.40
CA SER A 276 -3.37 -0.27 20.40
C SER A 276 -2.40 -1.44 20.20
N GLY A 277 -2.41 -2.08 19.01
CA GLY A 277 -1.49 -3.18 18.66
C GLY A 277 -2.08 -4.11 17.61
N LEU A 278 -1.26 -4.94 16.95
CA LEU A 278 -1.76 -5.89 15.95
C LEU A 278 -2.67 -6.95 16.60
N LEU A 279 -2.27 -7.51 17.75
CA LEU A 279 -3.05 -8.53 18.47
C LEU A 279 -4.27 -7.93 19.18
N ALA A 280 -4.13 -6.74 19.76
CA ALA A 280 -5.23 -6.02 20.38
C ALA A 280 -6.41 -5.80 19.41
N ARG A 281 -6.13 -5.52 18.13
CA ARG A 281 -7.16 -5.36 17.08
C ARG A 281 -8.08 -6.58 16.92
N TYR A 282 -7.53 -7.78 17.09
CA TYR A 282 -8.25 -9.05 16.93
C TYR A 282 -8.82 -9.62 18.24
N SER A 283 -8.71 -8.88 19.35
CA SER A 283 -9.35 -9.28 20.60
C SER A 283 -10.86 -9.00 20.56
N GLU A 284 -11.64 -9.66 21.41
CA GLU A 284 -13.09 -9.41 21.52
C GLU A 284 -13.42 -7.97 21.96
N ARG A 285 -12.48 -7.27 22.59
CA ARG A 285 -12.58 -5.85 22.99
C ARG A 285 -11.90 -4.90 22.00
N GLY A 286 -11.22 -5.44 20.98
CA GLY A 286 -10.50 -4.66 19.98
C GLY A 286 -11.42 -4.04 18.93
N MET A 287 -10.85 -3.21 18.06
CA MET A 287 -11.61 -2.55 16.98
C MET A 287 -12.32 -3.52 16.02
N LEU A 288 -11.83 -4.76 15.86
CA LEU A 288 -12.49 -5.78 15.05
C LEU A 288 -13.36 -6.74 15.88
N GLY A 289 -13.52 -6.51 17.20
CA GLY A 289 -14.29 -7.38 18.08
C GLY A 289 -15.73 -7.58 17.60
N GLY A 290 -16.41 -6.50 17.20
CA GLY A 290 -17.75 -6.56 16.61
C GLY A 290 -17.80 -7.39 15.32
N ASN A 291 -16.81 -7.22 14.44
CA ASN A 291 -16.67 -8.00 13.20
C ASN A 291 -16.48 -9.49 13.49
N LEU A 292 -15.65 -9.83 14.47
CA LEU A 292 -15.35 -11.22 14.84
C LEU A 292 -16.58 -11.88 15.48
N ARG A 293 -17.31 -11.18 16.35
CA ARG A 293 -18.60 -11.65 16.89
C ARG A 293 -19.59 -11.92 15.77
N TYR A 294 -19.75 -10.98 14.84
CA TYR A 294 -20.66 -11.17 13.69
C TYR A 294 -20.27 -12.41 12.85
N LEU A 295 -18.99 -12.58 12.53
CA LEU A 295 -18.52 -13.75 11.77
C LEU A 295 -18.74 -15.07 12.51
N ARG A 296 -18.63 -15.07 13.85
CA ARG A 296 -18.89 -16.24 14.69
C ARG A 296 -20.37 -16.56 14.76
N ASP A 297 -21.21 -15.55 14.94
CA ASP A 297 -22.63 -15.70 15.24
C ASP A 297 -23.46 -15.84 13.94
N SER A 298 -22.93 -15.38 12.80
CA SER A 298 -23.60 -15.41 11.48
C SER A 298 -22.66 -15.78 10.32
N PRO A 299 -21.95 -16.94 10.37
CA PRO A 299 -20.91 -17.30 9.40
C PRO A 299 -21.42 -17.48 7.96
N PHE A 300 -22.71 -17.76 7.80
CA PHE A 300 -23.38 -17.97 6.51
C PHE A 300 -24.32 -16.84 6.10
N SER A 301 -24.27 -15.69 6.80
CA SER A 301 -25.03 -14.49 6.45
C SER A 301 -24.11 -13.34 6.07
N PRO A 302 -23.37 -13.44 4.95
CA PRO A 302 -22.48 -12.37 4.53
C PRO A 302 -23.25 -11.11 4.09
N LEU A 303 -22.58 -9.96 4.19
CA LEU A 303 -23.21 -8.65 3.97
C LEU A 303 -23.38 -8.27 2.49
N GLY A 304 -22.65 -8.90 1.57
CA GLY A 304 -22.54 -8.44 0.20
C GLY A 304 -22.08 -6.98 0.11
N PHE A 305 -22.83 -6.17 -0.64
CA PHE A 305 -22.64 -4.73 -0.79
C PHE A 305 -23.36 -3.88 0.27
N ASN A 306 -24.03 -4.49 1.24
CA ASN A 306 -24.73 -3.75 2.28
C ASN A 306 -23.76 -3.27 3.38
N TYR A 307 -24.18 -2.23 4.11
CA TYR A 307 -23.67 -1.91 5.44
C TYR A 307 -24.37 -2.81 6.46
N GLY A 308 -23.64 -3.19 7.52
CA GLY A 308 -24.32 -3.71 8.71
C GLY A 308 -25.16 -2.61 9.35
N LEU A 309 -26.36 -2.98 9.81
CA LEU A 309 -27.21 -2.12 10.63
C LEU A 309 -26.65 -1.96 12.06
N ASP A 310 -25.82 -2.90 12.51
CA ASP A 310 -25.13 -2.84 13.80
C ASP A 310 -23.97 -1.84 13.77
N GLN A 311 -23.95 -0.90 14.71
CA GLN A 311 -22.90 0.14 14.82
C GLN A 311 -21.52 -0.42 15.22
N ASP A 312 -21.45 -1.70 15.57
CA ASP A 312 -20.23 -2.38 16.02
C ASP A 312 -19.32 -2.88 14.88
N LEU A 313 -19.75 -2.80 13.62
CA LEU A 313 -18.95 -3.25 12.48
C LEU A 313 -17.98 -2.16 12.00
N PHE A 314 -16.68 -2.48 12.04
CA PHE A 314 -15.61 -1.59 11.63
C PHE A 314 -15.03 -1.98 10.26
N TYR A 315 -15.02 -1.05 9.31
CA TYR A 315 -14.53 -1.27 7.93
C TYR A 315 -13.22 -0.53 7.61
N GLY A 316 -12.45 -0.12 8.62
CA GLY A 316 -11.17 0.56 8.44
C GLY A 316 -9.95 -0.37 8.43
N ASP A 317 -10.05 -1.51 9.12
CA ASP A 317 -8.94 -2.42 9.41
C ASP A 317 -9.14 -3.79 8.74
N SER A 318 -8.03 -4.52 8.56
CA SER A 318 -7.93 -5.89 8.04
C SER A 318 -8.77 -6.23 6.80
N GLY A 319 -8.14 -6.29 5.64
CA GLY A 319 -8.83 -6.64 4.40
C GLY A 319 -9.36 -8.07 4.42
N LEU A 320 -8.68 -8.98 5.11
CA LEU A 320 -9.13 -10.36 5.30
C LEU A 320 -10.50 -10.42 5.99
N ILE A 321 -10.64 -9.71 7.12
CA ILE A 321 -11.90 -9.69 7.88
C ILE A 321 -13.00 -9.00 7.07
N GLN A 322 -12.68 -7.93 6.34
CA GLN A 322 -13.68 -7.26 5.51
C GLN A 322 -14.17 -8.12 4.35
N LEU A 323 -13.28 -8.86 3.69
CA LEU A 323 -13.65 -9.81 2.64
C LEU A 323 -14.49 -10.97 3.21
N MET A 324 -14.11 -11.49 4.38
CA MET A 324 -14.88 -12.53 5.08
C MET A 324 -16.30 -12.05 5.44
N LEU A 325 -16.44 -10.83 5.98
CA LEU A 325 -17.74 -10.25 6.31
C LEU A 325 -18.64 -10.11 5.08
N ARG A 326 -18.06 -9.76 3.93
CA ARG A 326 -18.81 -9.40 2.73
C ARG A 326 -19.16 -10.57 1.85
N GLY A 327 -18.29 -11.57 1.76
CA GLY A 327 -18.56 -12.71 0.90
C GLY A 327 -17.90 -14.00 1.36
N SER A 328 -17.63 -14.11 2.65
CA SER A 328 -17.05 -15.30 3.30
C SER A 328 -15.74 -15.74 2.63
N LEU A 329 -15.34 -16.99 2.86
CA LEU A 329 -14.14 -17.56 2.29
C LEU A 329 -14.07 -17.49 0.75
N PRO A 330 -15.16 -17.72 -0.02
CA PRO A 330 -15.11 -17.62 -1.48
C PRO A 330 -14.62 -16.26 -1.98
N LEU A 331 -15.08 -15.16 -1.38
CA LEU A 331 -14.65 -13.82 -1.79
C LEU A 331 -13.17 -13.58 -1.48
N VAL A 332 -12.69 -14.04 -0.32
CA VAL A 332 -11.26 -13.97 0.05
C VAL A 332 -10.40 -14.67 -1.00
N LEU A 333 -10.78 -15.90 -1.38
CA LEU A 333 -10.06 -16.70 -2.36
C LEU A 333 -10.08 -16.04 -3.75
N LEU A 334 -11.23 -15.50 -4.18
CA LEU A 334 -11.35 -14.80 -5.46
C LEU A 334 -10.49 -13.54 -5.51
N VAL A 335 -10.50 -12.72 -4.45
CA VAL A 335 -9.77 -11.45 -4.42
C VAL A 335 -8.26 -11.68 -4.31
N TYR A 336 -7.78 -12.49 -3.36
CA TYR A 336 -6.34 -12.70 -3.19
C TYR A 336 -5.76 -13.66 -4.23
N GLY A 337 -6.48 -14.69 -4.65
CA GLY A 337 -6.11 -15.52 -5.80
C GLY A 337 -6.10 -14.71 -7.10
N GLY A 338 -7.09 -13.83 -7.29
CA GLY A 338 -7.15 -12.86 -8.37
C GLY A 338 -5.94 -11.91 -8.36
N LEU A 339 -5.58 -11.34 -7.21
CA LEU A 339 -4.40 -10.48 -7.05
C LEU A 339 -3.11 -11.21 -7.44
N TYR A 340 -2.89 -12.44 -6.96
CA TYR A 340 -1.72 -13.22 -7.33
C TYR A 340 -1.68 -13.48 -8.84
N GLY A 341 -2.81 -13.87 -9.42
CA GLY A 341 -2.97 -14.05 -10.86
C GLY A 341 -2.67 -12.76 -11.63
N PHE A 342 -3.21 -11.62 -11.19
CA PHE A 342 -2.98 -10.29 -11.74
C PHE A 342 -1.48 -9.94 -11.75
N LEU A 343 -0.81 -10.04 -10.60
CA LEU A 343 0.62 -9.77 -10.47
C LEU A 343 1.44 -10.68 -11.39
N ARG A 344 1.13 -11.99 -11.42
CA ARG A 344 1.82 -12.97 -12.27
C ARG A 344 1.69 -12.68 -13.77
N ALA A 345 0.52 -12.21 -14.21
CA ALA A 345 0.31 -11.84 -15.61
C ALA A 345 1.03 -10.55 -15.99
N ASN A 346 1.13 -9.61 -15.04
CA ASN A 346 1.63 -8.26 -15.27
C ASN A 346 3.14 -8.11 -15.12
N LEU A 347 3.76 -8.78 -14.14
CA LEU A 347 5.18 -8.65 -13.83
C LEU A 347 6.01 -9.68 -14.61
N ARG A 348 7.16 -9.26 -15.14
CA ARG A 348 8.10 -10.14 -15.86
C ARG A 348 8.90 -11.05 -14.93
N SER A 349 9.18 -10.62 -13.70
CA SER A 349 10.02 -11.36 -12.75
C SER A 349 9.19 -12.09 -11.69
N GLN A 350 9.36 -13.41 -11.59
CA GLN A 350 8.65 -14.23 -10.59
C GLN A 350 9.08 -13.96 -9.15
N SER A 351 10.28 -13.39 -8.93
CA SER A 351 10.67 -12.93 -7.60
C SER A 351 9.87 -11.71 -7.19
N ASP A 352 9.61 -10.77 -8.11
CA ASP A 352 8.77 -9.59 -7.85
C ASP A 352 7.33 -9.98 -7.54
N VAL A 353 6.77 -10.92 -8.31
CA VAL A 353 5.40 -11.42 -8.10
C VAL A 353 5.23 -11.97 -6.69
N ARG A 354 6.09 -12.93 -6.29
CA ARG A 354 6.01 -13.57 -4.98
C ARG A 354 6.23 -12.57 -3.86
N TRP A 355 7.23 -11.70 -4.00
CA TRP A 355 7.57 -10.73 -2.97
C TRP A 355 6.47 -9.70 -2.74
N LEU A 356 5.99 -9.06 -3.80
CA LEU A 356 4.93 -8.07 -3.70
C LEU A 356 3.63 -8.69 -3.19
N TYR A 357 3.27 -9.89 -3.68
CA TYR A 357 2.09 -10.60 -3.18
C TYR A 357 2.17 -10.85 -1.67
N LEU A 358 3.30 -11.37 -1.17
CA LEU A 358 3.49 -11.64 0.26
C LEU A 358 3.43 -10.36 1.10
N VAL A 359 4.08 -9.29 0.64
CA VAL A 359 4.07 -8.00 1.37
C VAL A 359 2.67 -7.39 1.39
N ILE A 360 1.95 -7.41 0.27
CA ILE A 360 0.56 -6.91 0.21
C ILE A 360 -0.32 -7.75 1.14
N LEU A 361 -0.24 -9.07 1.07
CA LEU A 361 -1.04 -9.97 1.91
C LEU A 361 -0.73 -9.80 3.41
N ALA A 362 0.54 -9.66 3.78
CA ALA A 362 0.93 -9.38 5.16
C ALA A 362 0.39 -8.03 5.64
N PHE A 363 0.40 -7.01 4.78
CA PHE A 363 -0.18 -5.70 5.12
C PHE A 363 -1.71 -5.73 5.18
N GLU A 364 -2.35 -6.57 4.35
CA GLU A 364 -3.80 -6.82 4.35
C GLU A 364 -4.32 -7.41 5.67
N VAL A 365 -3.45 -8.03 6.48
CA VAL A 365 -3.81 -8.44 7.85
C VAL A 365 -4.09 -7.20 8.69
N GLY A 366 -3.19 -6.22 8.71
CA GLY A 366 -3.37 -5.01 9.52
C GLY A 366 -4.34 -4.00 8.93
N TYR A 367 -4.42 -3.91 7.61
CA TYR A 367 -5.09 -2.83 6.89
C TYR A 367 -5.71 -3.27 5.56
N VAL A 368 -6.34 -2.37 4.81
CA VAL A 368 -7.03 -2.74 3.55
C VAL A 368 -6.49 -1.93 2.36
N PRO A 369 -5.23 -2.12 1.95
CA PRO A 369 -4.67 -1.37 0.82
C PRO A 369 -5.44 -1.61 -0.49
N LEU A 370 -5.95 -2.81 -0.75
CA LEU A 370 -6.63 -3.12 -2.02
C LEU A 370 -7.94 -2.35 -2.25
N PHE A 371 -8.56 -1.83 -1.19
CA PHE A 371 -9.78 -1.02 -1.31
C PHE A 371 -9.49 0.49 -1.29
N ARG A 372 -8.21 0.87 -1.30
CA ARG A 372 -7.80 2.27 -1.29
C ARG A 372 -7.26 2.67 -2.65
N PHE A 373 -7.86 3.71 -3.22
CA PHE A 373 -7.48 4.25 -4.52
C PHE A 373 -5.98 4.54 -4.61
N ARG A 374 -5.35 5.00 -3.52
CA ARG A 374 -3.92 5.29 -3.49
C ARG A 374 -3.09 4.08 -3.90
N PHE A 375 -3.37 2.90 -3.34
CA PHE A 375 -2.59 1.71 -3.66
C PHE A 375 -2.97 1.15 -5.03
N THR A 376 -4.26 0.99 -5.30
CA THR A 376 -4.71 0.40 -6.57
C THR A 376 -4.28 1.23 -7.77
N SER A 377 -4.40 2.56 -7.71
CA SER A 377 -3.95 3.45 -8.80
C SER A 377 -2.43 3.54 -8.94
N PHE A 378 -1.66 3.28 -7.88
CA PHE A 378 -0.19 3.26 -7.96
C PHE A 378 0.36 1.95 -8.55
N LEU A 379 -0.39 0.85 -8.44
CA LEU A 379 0.06 -0.48 -8.82
C LEU A 379 0.47 -0.62 -10.31
N PRO A 380 -0.25 -0.05 -11.30
CA PRO A 380 0.19 -0.06 -12.70
C PRO A 380 1.57 0.57 -12.91
N PHE A 381 1.86 1.66 -12.20
CA PHE A 381 3.17 2.33 -12.28
C PHE A 381 4.29 1.45 -11.75
N MET A 382 4.09 0.80 -10.60
CA MET A 382 5.05 -0.15 -10.07
C MET A 382 5.35 -1.28 -11.07
N ILE A 383 4.30 -1.83 -11.68
CA ILE A 383 4.42 -2.91 -12.66
C ILE A 383 5.27 -2.47 -13.85
N VAL A 384 4.96 -1.32 -14.46
CA VAL A 384 5.71 -0.81 -15.61
C VAL A 384 7.15 -0.52 -15.25
N TYR A 385 7.40 0.13 -14.11
CA TYR A 385 8.76 0.43 -13.64
C TYR A 385 9.60 -0.84 -13.42
N LEU A 386 9.05 -1.85 -12.74
CA LEU A 386 9.76 -3.11 -12.48
C LEU A 386 10.00 -3.91 -13.78
N ASN A 387 9.06 -3.86 -14.72
CA ASN A 387 9.20 -4.50 -16.04
C ASN A 387 10.28 -3.82 -16.90
N ASP A 388 10.36 -2.48 -16.85
CA ASP A 388 11.44 -1.73 -17.51
C ASP A 388 12.81 -2.15 -16.96
N LEU A 389 12.95 -2.30 -15.63
CA LEU A 389 14.18 -2.82 -15.00
C LEU A 389 14.48 -4.27 -15.40
N ALA A 390 13.48 -5.14 -15.44
CA ALA A 390 13.67 -6.54 -15.85
C ALA A 390 14.21 -6.64 -17.28
N THR A 391 13.80 -5.72 -18.16
CA THR A 391 14.30 -5.64 -19.54
C THR A 391 15.77 -5.25 -19.60
N VAL A 392 16.19 -4.28 -18.79
CA VAL A 392 17.61 -3.88 -18.67
C VAL A 392 18.47 -5.06 -18.18
N ARG A 393 17.99 -5.80 -17.18
CA ARG A 393 18.70 -6.99 -16.67
C ARG A 393 18.87 -8.06 -17.75
N ALA A 394 17.80 -8.34 -18.49
CA ALA A 394 17.82 -9.35 -19.56
C ALA A 394 18.79 -8.98 -20.70
N ALA A 395 18.89 -7.68 -21.03
CA ALA A 395 19.86 -7.18 -22.00
C ALA A 395 21.31 -7.35 -21.51
N ALA A 396 21.58 -7.09 -20.22
CA ALA A 396 22.91 -7.23 -19.64
C ALA A 396 23.38 -8.69 -19.46
N SER A 397 22.46 -9.66 -19.45
CA SER A 397 22.79 -11.09 -19.27
C SER A 397 22.95 -11.87 -20.57
N ARG A 398 22.69 -11.26 -21.73
CA ARG A 398 22.98 -11.91 -23.01
C ARG A 398 24.50 -11.87 -23.21
N PRO A 399 25.18 -13.02 -23.43
CA PRO A 399 26.56 -13.01 -23.88
C PRO A 399 26.66 -12.10 -25.11
N HIS A 400 27.75 -11.35 -25.24
CA HIS A 400 28.09 -10.71 -26.50
C HIS A 400 28.45 -11.82 -27.51
N ASP A 401 27.45 -12.54 -28.01
CA ASP A 401 27.57 -13.36 -29.20
C ASP A 401 27.60 -12.38 -30.39
N HIS A 402 28.72 -11.68 -30.58
CA HIS A 402 29.16 -11.04 -31.83
C HIS A 402 30.53 -10.39 -31.60
N ALA A 403 31.59 -11.14 -31.90
CA ALA A 403 32.59 -10.78 -32.91
C ALA A 403 33.50 -11.99 -33.13
#